data_AF-A0A6D0F6N6-F1
#
_entry.id   AF-A0A6D0F6N6-F1
#
_cell.length_a   1.000
_cell.length_b   1.000
_cell.length_c   1.000
_cell.angle_alpha   90.00
_cell.angle_beta   90.00
_cell.angle_gamma   90.00
#
_symmetry.space_group_name_H-M   'P 1'
#
loop_
_entity.id
_entity.type
_entity.pdbx_description
1 polymer ?
#
loop_
_entity_poly.entity_id
_entity_poly.type
_entity_poly.pdbx_seq_one_letter_code
_entity_poly.pdbx_strand_id
1 'polypeptide(L)'
;MIVKRPVSASLARAFFYIVLLSILSTGIALLTLASSLRDAEAINIAGSLRMQSYRLGYDLQSGSPQLNAHRQLFQQALHSPVLTNLNVWYVPEAVKTRYAHLNANWLEMNNRLSKGDLPWYQANINNYVNQIDLFV
;
A
#
# COMPACT_ATOMS: atom_id res chain seq x y z
N MET A 1 53.50 -14.16 29.92
CA MET A 1 53.84 -12.85 29.34
C MET A 1 52.56 -12.01 29.29
N ILE A 2 52.40 -10.99 30.13
CA ILE A 2 51.21 -10.13 30.13
C ILE A 2 51.45 -8.99 29.12
N VAL A 3 50.77 -9.04 27.99
CA VAL A 3 50.90 -8.05 26.92
C VAL A 3 49.63 -7.19 26.89
N LYS A 4 49.76 -5.86 26.95
CA LYS A 4 48.63 -4.92 27.06
C LYS A 4 47.65 -4.97 25.87
N ARG A 5 48.12 -5.35 24.66
CA ARG A 5 47.32 -5.55 23.45
C ARG A 5 47.90 -6.67 22.59
N PRO A 6 47.46 -7.93 22.75
CA PRO A 6 47.88 -9.02 21.88
C PRO A 6 47.40 -8.78 20.44
N VAL A 7 48.22 -9.17 19.46
CA VAL A 7 47.87 -9.08 18.03
C VAL A 7 46.60 -9.87 17.73
N SER A 8 46.48 -11.10 18.26
CA SER A 8 45.30 -11.95 18.09
C SER A 8 44.02 -11.30 18.61
N ALA A 9 44.07 -10.59 19.74
CA ALA A 9 42.91 -9.88 20.28
C ALA A 9 42.50 -8.69 19.42
N SER A 10 43.48 -8.02 18.79
CA SER A 10 43.22 -6.90 17.86
C SER A 10 42.62 -7.40 16.55
N LEU A 11 43.14 -8.50 15.99
CA LEU A 11 42.60 -9.15 14.80
C LEU A 11 41.20 -9.72 15.04
N ALA A 12 40.97 -10.40 16.16
CA ALA A 12 39.65 -10.91 16.52
C ALA A 12 38.60 -9.79 16.61
N ARG A 13 38.97 -8.64 17.17
CA ARG A 13 38.10 -7.46 17.23
C ARG A 13 37.81 -6.90 15.84
N ALA A 14 38.81 -6.83 14.96
CA ALA A 14 38.60 -6.40 13.57
C ALA A 14 37.65 -7.36 12.82
N PHE A 15 37.88 -8.67 12.92
CA PHE A 15 36.98 -9.66 12.32
C PHE A 15 35.56 -9.59 12.89
N PHE A 16 35.41 -9.39 14.20
CA PHE A 16 34.09 -9.18 14.80
C PHE A 16 33.36 -7.99 14.18
N TYR A 17 34.02 -6.84 14.00
CA TYR A 17 33.39 -5.67 13.36
C TYR A 17 33.08 -5.91 11.88
N ILE A 18 33.94 -6.62 11.15
CA ILE A 18 33.69 -6.99 9.74
C ILE A 18 32.43 -7.87 9.64
N VAL A 19 32.35 -8.93 10.47
CA VAL A 19 31.21 -9.84 10.50
C VAL A 19 29.94 -9.10 10.94
N LEU A 20 30.04 -8.26 11.97
CA LEU A 20 28.91 -7.46 12.45
C LEU A 20 28.36 -6.53 11.36
N LEU A 21 29.23 -5.81 10.65
CA LEU A 21 28.83 -4.95 9.53
C LEU A 21 28.20 -5.75 8.39
N SER A 22 28.75 -6.93 8.07
CA SER A 22 28.17 -7.83 7.07
C SER A 22 26.76 -8.29 7.46
N ILE A 23 26.54 -8.69 8.71
CA ILE A 23 25.24 -9.13 9.21
C ILE A 23 24.24 -7.97 9.18
N LEU A 24 24.65 -6.77 9.64
CA LEU A 24 23.78 -5.59 9.61
C LEU A 24 23.39 -5.21 8.18
N SER A 25 24.33 -5.25 7.24
CA SER A 25 24.09 -4.91 5.84
C SER A 25 23.11 -5.89 5.19
N THR A 26 23.38 -7.20 5.33
CA THR A 26 22.49 -8.25 4.81
C THR A 26 21.15 -8.25 5.52
N GLY A 27 21.13 -8.00 6.83
CA GLY A 27 19.90 -7.91 7.62
C GLY A 27 18.99 -6.78 7.15
N ILE A 28 19.54 -5.58 6.92
CA ILE A 28 18.79 -4.44 6.36
C ILE A 28 18.27 -4.79 4.97
N ALA A 29 19.10 -5.39 4.10
CA ALA A 29 18.68 -5.78 2.75
C ALA A 29 17.51 -6.78 2.77
N LEU A 30 17.55 -7.79 3.66
CA LEU A 30 16.47 -8.76 3.81
C LEU A 30 15.20 -8.14 4.39
N LEU A 31 15.32 -7.20 5.33
CA LEU A 31 14.18 -6.45 5.86
C LEU A 31 13.52 -5.59 4.77
N THR A 32 14.31 -4.92 3.92
CA THR A 32 13.82 -4.16 2.77
C THR A 32 13.15 -5.07 1.73
N LEU A 33 13.68 -6.26 1.49
CA LEU A 33 13.05 -7.23 0.59
C LEU A 33 11.70 -7.69 1.15
N ALA A 34 11.64 -8.01 2.45
CA ALA A 34 10.39 -8.40 3.11
C ALA A 34 9.35 -7.26 3.07
N SER A 35 9.77 -6.00 3.22
CA SER A 35 8.86 -4.86 3.06
C SER A 35 8.37 -4.70 1.62
N SER A 36 9.22 -4.91 0.61
CA SER A 36 8.81 -4.79 -0.80
C SER A 36 7.71 -5.77 -1.22
N LEU A 37 7.59 -6.92 -0.55
CA LEU A 37 6.48 -7.85 -0.78
C LEU A 37 5.14 -7.25 -0.35
N ARG A 38 5.13 -6.48 0.76
CA ARG A 38 3.95 -5.77 1.24
C ARG A 38 3.59 -4.61 0.31
N ASP A 39 4.60 -3.93 -0.22
CA ASP A 39 4.40 -2.86 -1.21
C ASP A 39 3.81 -3.43 -2.51
N ALA A 40 4.29 -4.59 -2.97
CA ALA A 40 3.73 -5.29 -4.13
C ALA A 40 2.27 -5.72 -3.91
N GLU A 41 1.93 -6.18 -2.70
CA GLU A 41 0.55 -6.48 -2.32
C GLU A 41 -0.33 -5.22 -2.33
N ALA A 42 0.17 -4.09 -1.82
CA ALA A 42 -0.55 -2.80 -1.87
C ALA A 42 -0.82 -2.38 -3.33
N ILE A 43 0.15 -2.54 -4.23
CA ILE A 43 0.00 -2.28 -5.67
C ILE A 43 -1.06 -3.18 -6.29
N ASN A 44 -1.09 -4.47 -5.92
CA ASN A 44 -2.09 -5.41 -6.41
C ASN A 44 -3.51 -5.04 -5.96
N ILE A 45 -3.69 -4.65 -4.69
CA ILE A 45 -4.97 -4.18 -4.18
C ILE A 45 -5.40 -2.89 -4.87
N ALA A 46 -4.49 -1.95 -5.11
CA ALA A 46 -4.79 -0.74 -5.89
C ALA A 46 -5.25 -1.08 -7.32
N GLY A 47 -4.60 -2.05 -7.97
CA GLY A 47 -5.06 -2.59 -9.26
C GLY A 47 -6.49 -3.17 -9.20
N SER A 48 -6.79 -3.92 -8.14
CA SER A 48 -8.16 -4.41 -7.90
C SER A 48 -9.15 -3.25 -7.74
N LEU A 49 -8.81 -2.21 -6.97
CA LEU A 49 -9.66 -1.02 -6.80
C LEU A 49 -9.94 -0.31 -8.13
N ARG A 50 -8.96 -0.19 -9.03
CA ARG A 50 -9.19 0.36 -10.39
C ARG A 50 -10.22 -0.45 -11.17
N MET A 51 -10.05 -1.77 -11.21
CA MET A 51 -10.98 -2.67 -11.91
C MET A 51 -12.39 -2.63 -11.30
N GLN A 52 -12.47 -2.62 -9.98
CA GLN A 52 -13.75 -2.54 -9.26
C GLN A 52 -14.43 -1.19 -9.47
N SER A 53 -13.68 -0.10 -9.59
CA SER A 53 -14.22 1.24 -9.87
C SER A 53 -15.04 1.24 -11.17
N TYR A 54 -14.48 0.69 -12.25
CA TYR A 54 -15.19 0.54 -13.52
C TYR A 54 -16.34 -0.46 -13.45
N ARG A 55 -16.16 -1.59 -12.77
CA ARG A 55 -17.22 -2.59 -12.56
C ARG A 55 -18.46 -1.98 -11.92
N LEU A 56 -18.29 -1.12 -10.92
CA LEU A 56 -19.40 -0.43 -10.26
C LEU A 56 -20.18 0.51 -11.20
N GLY A 57 -19.47 1.17 -12.13
CA GLY A 57 -20.13 1.96 -13.17
C GLY A 57 -20.97 1.10 -14.12
N TYR A 58 -20.44 -0.07 -14.50
CA TYR A 58 -21.18 -1.05 -15.31
C TYR A 58 -22.37 -1.65 -14.56
N ASP A 59 -22.20 -2.03 -13.30
CA ASP A 59 -23.28 -2.55 -12.45
C ASP A 59 -24.42 -1.53 -12.33
N LEU A 60 -24.07 -0.25 -12.14
CA LEU A 60 -25.06 0.81 -12.07
C LEU A 60 -25.77 1.01 -13.42
N GLN A 61 -25.03 1.01 -14.53
CA GLN A 61 -25.59 1.18 -15.87
C GLN A 61 -26.54 0.04 -16.27
N SER A 62 -26.18 -1.20 -15.90
CA SER A 62 -26.95 -2.40 -16.25
C SER A 62 -28.09 -2.70 -15.28
N GLY A 63 -28.23 -1.95 -14.18
CA GLY A 63 -29.19 -2.26 -13.12
C GLY A 63 -28.88 -3.59 -12.42
N SER A 64 -27.59 -3.95 -12.33
CA SER A 64 -27.12 -5.22 -11.78
C SER A 64 -27.58 -5.40 -10.33
N PRO A 65 -28.17 -6.56 -9.96
CA PRO A 65 -28.52 -6.85 -8.57
C PRO A 65 -27.28 -6.99 -7.67
N GLN A 66 -26.09 -7.11 -8.25
CA GLN A 66 -24.82 -7.25 -7.53
C GLN A 66 -24.20 -5.91 -7.11
N LEU A 67 -24.75 -4.77 -7.56
CA LEU A 67 -24.17 -3.44 -7.31
C LEU A 67 -23.80 -3.23 -5.83
N ASN A 68 -24.74 -3.53 -4.91
CA ASN A 68 -24.50 -3.33 -3.48
C ASN A 68 -23.45 -4.29 -2.91
N ALA A 69 -23.41 -5.54 -3.37
CA ALA A 69 -22.37 -6.49 -2.97
C ALA A 69 -20.99 -6.03 -3.47
N HIS A 70 -20.89 -5.58 -4.71
CA HIS A 70 -19.65 -5.05 -5.27
C HIS A 70 -19.20 -3.75 -4.60
N ARG A 71 -20.13 -2.88 -4.15
CA ARG A 71 -19.82 -1.70 -3.33
C ARG A 71 -19.19 -2.09 -1.99
N GLN A 72 -19.71 -3.14 -1.35
CA GLN A 72 -19.13 -3.67 -0.12
C GLN A 72 -17.74 -4.29 -0.35
N LEU A 73 -17.55 -5.04 -1.42
CA LEU A 73 -16.21 -5.57 -1.78
C LEU A 73 -15.20 -4.45 -2.03
N PHE A 74 -15.63 -3.36 -2.67
CA PHE A 74 -14.78 -2.19 -2.86
C PHE A 74 -14.36 -1.60 -1.50
N GLN A 75 -15.32 -1.38 -0.60
CA GLN A 75 -15.07 -0.88 0.75
C GLN A 75 -14.06 -1.78 1.50
N GLN A 76 -14.23 -3.10 1.42
CA GLN A 76 -13.35 -4.07 2.06
C GLN A 76 -11.93 -4.02 1.49
N ALA A 77 -11.79 -3.95 0.16
CA ALA A 77 -10.49 -3.82 -0.48
C ALA A 77 -9.77 -2.51 -0.07
N LEU A 78 -10.51 -1.40 -0.02
CA LEU A 78 -9.98 -0.09 0.37
C LEU A 78 -9.51 -0.07 1.83
N HIS A 79 -10.13 -0.86 2.71
CA HIS A 79 -9.79 -0.99 4.13
C HIS A 79 -8.99 -2.26 4.43
N SER A 80 -8.38 -2.87 3.43
CA SER A 80 -7.55 -4.05 3.63
C SER A 80 -6.40 -3.78 4.60
N PRO A 81 -5.95 -4.78 5.37
CA PRO A 81 -4.84 -4.61 6.32
C PRO A 81 -3.57 -4.07 5.67
N VAL A 82 -3.28 -4.47 4.42
CA VAL A 82 -2.09 -3.99 3.70
C VAL A 82 -2.09 -2.46 3.50
N LEU A 83 -3.26 -1.86 3.21
CA LEU A 83 -3.38 -0.41 3.01
C LEU A 83 -3.49 0.36 4.33
N THR A 84 -4.23 -0.17 5.30
CA THR A 84 -4.38 0.49 6.62
C THR A 84 -3.08 0.48 7.43
N ASN A 85 -2.24 -0.54 7.27
CA ASN A 85 -0.92 -0.63 7.88
C ASN A 85 0.11 0.36 7.30
N LEU A 86 -0.22 1.12 6.25
CA LEU A 86 0.62 2.20 5.74
C LEU A 86 0.61 3.43 6.67
N ASN A 87 -0.34 3.51 7.61
CA ASN A 87 -0.40 4.62 8.57
C ASN A 87 0.57 4.42 9.75
N VAL A 88 1.86 4.41 9.46
CA VAL A 88 2.96 4.22 10.42
C VAL A 88 4.05 5.27 10.23
N TRP A 89 4.84 5.51 11.27
CA TRP A 89 5.78 6.64 11.31
C TRP A 89 6.91 6.60 10.27
N TYR A 90 7.30 5.40 9.83
CA TYR A 90 8.38 5.21 8.85
C TYR A 90 7.88 5.22 7.39
N VAL A 91 6.57 5.34 7.15
CA VAL A 91 6.01 5.50 5.79
C VAL A 91 5.93 6.99 5.45
N PRO A 92 6.35 7.40 4.23
CA PRO A 92 6.30 8.80 3.81
C PRO A 92 4.92 9.42 3.90
N GLU A 93 4.85 10.69 4.30
CA GLU A 93 3.58 11.43 4.45
C GLU A 93 2.78 11.49 3.15
N ALA A 94 3.45 11.57 2.00
CA ALA A 94 2.82 11.57 0.70
C ALA A 94 1.94 10.32 0.47
N VAL A 95 2.39 9.14 0.89
CA VAL A 95 1.63 7.89 0.74
C VAL A 95 0.39 7.90 1.63
N LYS A 96 0.55 8.28 2.91
CA LYS A 96 -0.55 8.35 3.87
C LYS A 96 -1.61 9.37 3.45
N THR A 97 -1.17 10.54 3.00
CA THR A 97 -2.05 11.60 2.50
C THR A 97 -2.84 11.14 1.27
N ARG A 98 -2.17 10.50 0.30
CA ARG A 98 -2.83 9.93 -0.89
C ARG A 98 -3.87 8.87 -0.52
N TYR A 99 -3.54 7.97 0.41
CA TYR A 99 -4.49 6.97 0.91
C TYR A 99 -5.69 7.61 1.63
N ALA A 100 -5.47 8.65 2.43
CA ALA A 100 -6.56 9.40 3.06
C ALA A 100 -7.48 10.06 2.03
N HIS A 101 -6.91 10.64 0.96
CA HIS A 101 -7.68 11.21 -0.15
C HIS A 101 -8.50 10.15 -0.91
N LEU A 102 -7.96 8.95 -1.14
CA LEU A 102 -8.72 7.85 -1.72
C LEU A 102 -9.96 7.52 -0.89
N ASN A 103 -9.81 7.42 0.43
CA ASN A 103 -10.93 7.19 1.34
C ASN A 103 -11.96 8.32 1.30
N ALA A 104 -11.52 9.58 1.34
CA ALA A 104 -12.41 10.72 1.28
C ALA A 104 -13.20 10.77 -0.04
N ASN A 105 -12.53 10.53 -1.17
CA ASN A 105 -13.16 10.61 -2.49
C ASN A 105 -14.09 9.42 -2.76
N TRP A 106 -13.77 8.25 -2.19
CA TRP A 106 -14.66 7.09 -2.22
C TRP A 106 -16.03 7.39 -1.58
N LEU A 107 -16.10 8.22 -0.52
CA LEU A 107 -17.38 8.57 0.10
C LEU A 107 -18.33 9.22 -0.90
N GLU A 108 -17.84 10.13 -1.74
CA GLU A 108 -18.67 10.78 -2.75
C GLU A 108 -19.00 9.82 -3.90
N MET A 109 -18.04 9.01 -4.37
CA MET A 109 -18.29 7.97 -5.38
C MET A 109 -19.41 7.01 -4.91
N ASN A 110 -19.32 6.54 -3.67
CA ASN A 110 -20.27 5.60 -3.08
C ASN A 110 -21.66 6.24 -2.84
N ASN A 111 -21.69 7.53 -2.45
CA ASN A 111 -22.92 8.32 -2.33
C ASN A 111 -23.62 8.46 -3.69
N ARG A 112 -22.87 8.70 -4.77
CA ARG A 112 -23.40 8.85 -6.13
C ARG A 112 -23.93 7.53 -6.70
N LEU A 113 -23.23 6.43 -6.43
CA LEU A 113 -23.75 5.07 -6.71
C LEU A 113 -25.08 4.81 -5.99
N SER A 114 -25.20 5.21 -4.71
CA SER A 114 -26.44 5.00 -3.94
C SER A 114 -27.64 5.80 -4.45
N LYS A 115 -27.39 6.95 -5.09
CA LYS A 115 -28.41 7.81 -5.69
C LYS A 115 -28.73 7.43 -7.13
N GLY A 116 -28.03 6.45 -7.70
CA GLY A 116 -28.16 6.07 -9.10
C GLY A 116 -27.68 7.15 -10.08
N ASP A 117 -26.78 8.04 -9.66
CA ASP A 117 -26.29 9.17 -10.45
C ASP A 117 -25.21 8.71 -11.45
N LEU A 118 -25.64 7.94 -12.46
CA LEU A 118 -24.77 7.37 -13.48
C LEU A 118 -24.00 8.44 -14.29
N PRO A 119 -24.62 9.55 -14.74
CA PRO A 119 -23.90 10.57 -15.51
C PRO A 119 -22.75 11.17 -14.71
N TRP A 120 -22.97 11.49 -13.43
CA TRP A 120 -21.90 11.99 -12.58
C TRP A 120 -20.80 10.94 -12.37
N TYR A 121 -21.19 9.69 -12.09
CA TYR A 121 -20.22 8.62 -11.83
C TYR A 121 -19.33 8.37 -13.05
N GLN A 122 -19.91 8.29 -14.25
CA GLN A 122 -19.17 8.11 -15.50
C GLN A 122 -18.24 9.30 -15.81
N ALA A 123 -18.67 10.53 -15.51
CA ALA A 123 -17.83 11.72 -15.71
C ALA A 123 -16.63 11.78 -14.75
N ASN A 124 -16.73 11.18 -13.57
CA ASN A 124 -15.72 11.29 -12.51
C ASN A 124 -14.86 10.03 -12.31
N ILE A 125 -15.23 8.90 -12.90
CA ILE A 125 -14.54 7.62 -12.68
C ILE A 125 -13.06 7.67 -13.04
N ASN A 126 -12.71 8.31 -14.17
CA ASN A 126 -11.32 8.43 -14.60
C ASN A 126 -10.48 9.27 -13.63
N ASN A 127 -11.06 10.32 -13.05
CA ASN A 127 -10.37 11.14 -12.05
C ASN A 127 -10.09 10.33 -10.79
N TYR A 128 -11.05 9.53 -10.34
CA TYR A 128 -10.88 8.68 -9.17
C TYR A 128 -9.86 7.55 -9.42
N VAL A 129 -9.89 6.92 -10.60
CA VAL A 129 -8.89 5.93 -11.01
C VAL A 129 -7.49 6.53 -11.06
N ASN A 130 -7.33 7.75 -11.59
CA ASN A 130 -6.05 8.46 -11.61
C ASN A 130 -5.52 8.73 -10.19
N GLN A 131 -6.39 8.96 -9.20
CA GLN A 131 -5.94 9.09 -7.81
C GLN A 131 -5.43 7.75 -7.24
N ILE A 132 -6.01 6.63 -7.67
CA ILE A 132 -5.52 5.30 -7.32
C ILE A 132 -4.14 5.07 -7.95
N ASP A 133 -3.95 5.49 -9.20
CA ASP A 133 -2.64 5.43 -9.88
C ASP A 133 -1.59 6.31 -9.21
N LEU A 134 -1.96 7.50 -8.74
CA LEU A 134 -1.05 8.36 -7.99
C LEU A 134 -0.74 7.84 -6.59
N PHE A 135 -1.60 7.01 -5.99
CA PHE A 135 -1.35 6.45 -4.66
C PHE A 135 -0.20 5.44 -4.65
N VAL A 136 -0.05 4.65 -5.71
CA VAL A 136 0.98 3.61 -5.85
C VAL A 136 2.27 4.08 -6.49
#